data_AF-A0A962Z837-F1
#
_entry.id   AF-A0A962Z837-F1
#
_cell.length_a   1.000
_cell.length_b   1.000
_cell.length_c   1.000
_cell.angle_alpha   90.00
_cell.angle_beta   90.00
_cell.angle_gamma   90.00
#
_symmetry.space_group_name_H-M   'P 1'
#
loop_
_entity.id
_entity.type
_entity.pdbx_description
1 polymer ?
#
loop_
_entity_poly.entity_id
_entity_poly.type
_entity_poly.pdbx_seq_one_letter_code
_entity_poly.pdbx_strand_id
1 'polypeptide(L)'
;AINLLGLSPSGVTEGSPVMGKRFIGNFGAPYLASLVPDLILFRTDHNPKTLVEKVDFVTAPGRDGRWLLTDRCLMRRENGRFRLVSLHPGETPGELVAATGFHFDMPDEPKITPFPDDETCELVRGAVAEEIGAIYPRFASQFLTPG
;
A
#
# COMPACT_ATOMS: atom_id res chain seq x y z
N ALA A 1 -12.92 -4.69 0.80
CA ALA A 1 -11.97 -5.82 0.68
C ALA A 1 -10.55 -5.28 0.87
N ILE A 2 -9.62 -6.07 1.40
CA ILE A 2 -8.21 -5.64 1.53
C ILE A 2 -7.51 -6.06 0.24
N ASN A 3 -7.03 -5.08 -0.51
CA ASN A 3 -6.49 -5.26 -1.86
C ASN A 3 -5.07 -5.79 -1.79
N LEU A 4 -4.78 -6.86 -2.53
CA LEU A 4 -3.41 -7.21 -2.85
C LEU A 4 -3.11 -7.23 -4.34
N LEU A 5 -4.10 -7.25 -5.24
CA LEU A 5 -3.95 -7.12 -6.69
C LEU A 5 -5.29 -6.68 -7.33
N GLY A 6 -5.27 -5.78 -8.32
CA GLY A 6 -6.44 -5.46 -9.15
C GLY A 6 -6.08 -5.45 -10.63
N LEU A 7 -6.98 -5.94 -11.51
CA LEU A 7 -7.13 -5.54 -12.91
C LEU A 7 -8.46 -6.10 -13.50
N SER A 8 -9.41 -5.22 -13.88
CA SER A 8 -9.71 -4.92 -15.30
C SER A 8 -10.83 -3.88 -15.51
N PRO A 9 -10.86 -3.17 -16.65
CA PRO A 9 -12.05 -3.01 -17.46
C PRO A 9 -12.01 -3.99 -18.65
N SER A 10 -12.55 -5.19 -18.44
CA SER A 10 -13.05 -6.04 -19.53
C SER A 10 -13.95 -7.15 -18.97
N GLY A 11 -15.26 -6.98 -19.22
CA GLY A 11 -16.23 -8.05 -19.39
C GLY A 11 -16.58 -8.91 -18.17
N VAL A 12 -17.61 -8.52 -17.44
CA VAL A 12 -18.40 -9.48 -16.63
C VAL A 12 -19.44 -10.10 -17.55
N THR A 13 -19.24 -11.36 -17.96
CA THR A 13 -20.33 -12.23 -18.43
C THR A 13 -20.64 -13.21 -17.30
N GLU A 14 -21.93 -13.48 -17.10
CA GLU A 14 -22.47 -14.35 -16.07
C GLU A 14 -21.62 -15.61 -15.81
N GLY A 15 -21.28 -15.85 -14.54
CA GLY A 15 -20.66 -17.09 -14.10
C GLY A 15 -19.13 -17.06 -14.07
N SER A 16 -18.59 -16.88 -12.86
CA SER A 16 -17.18 -17.00 -12.47
C SER A 16 -16.18 -16.03 -13.12
N PRO A 17 -15.36 -15.32 -12.32
CA PRO A 17 -14.35 -14.41 -12.85
C PRO A 17 -13.33 -15.16 -13.72
N VAL A 18 -13.24 -14.78 -15.00
CA VAL A 18 -12.26 -15.33 -15.95
C VAL A 18 -10.92 -14.67 -15.69
N MET A 19 -9.92 -15.48 -15.31
CA MET A 19 -8.61 -14.97 -14.96
C MET A 19 -7.71 -14.89 -16.20
N GLY A 20 -7.58 -13.70 -16.79
CA GLY A 20 -6.67 -13.49 -17.94
C GLY A 20 -5.17 -13.62 -17.58
N LYS A 21 -4.82 -13.55 -16.29
CA LYS A 21 -3.44 -13.69 -15.78
C LYS A 21 -3.43 -14.40 -14.41
N ARG A 22 -2.61 -15.44 -14.28
CA ARG A 22 -2.41 -16.14 -13.00
C ARG A 22 -1.37 -15.41 -12.14
N PHE A 23 -1.73 -15.13 -10.89
CA PHE A 23 -0.83 -14.55 -9.90
C PHE A 23 -0.25 -15.62 -8.95
N ILE A 24 0.71 -15.21 -8.12
CA ILE A 24 1.46 -16.07 -7.19
C ILE A 24 0.60 -16.71 -6.08
N GLY A 25 -0.65 -16.27 -5.90
CA GLY A 25 -1.58 -16.76 -4.86
C GLY A 25 -1.67 -15.82 -3.65
N ASN A 26 -2.53 -16.17 -2.70
CA ASN A 26 -2.84 -15.37 -1.50
C ASN A 26 -2.04 -15.78 -0.26
N PHE A 27 -1.30 -16.89 -0.31
CA PHE A 27 -0.57 -17.46 0.83
C PHE A 27 -1.42 -17.47 2.11
N GLY A 28 -0.86 -17.08 3.26
CA GLY A 28 -1.56 -16.97 4.53
C GLY A 28 -2.37 -15.67 4.72
N ALA A 29 -2.51 -14.82 3.69
CA ALA A 29 -3.15 -13.51 3.83
C ALA A 29 -4.58 -13.57 4.41
N PRO A 30 -5.50 -14.46 3.97
CA PRO A 30 -6.82 -14.53 4.57
C PRO A 30 -6.81 -14.93 6.06
N TYR A 31 -5.87 -15.79 6.48
CA TYR A 31 -5.71 -16.18 7.88
C TYR A 31 -5.21 -14.99 8.71
N LEU A 32 -4.12 -14.34 8.27
CA LEU A 32 -3.55 -13.17 8.96
C LEU A 32 -4.55 -12.01 9.01
N ALA A 33 -5.23 -11.70 7.92
CA ALA A 33 -6.24 -10.65 7.87
C ALA A 33 -7.50 -10.96 8.71
N SER A 34 -7.69 -12.21 9.16
CA SER A 34 -8.79 -12.57 10.06
C SER A 34 -8.42 -12.46 11.53
N LEU A 35 -7.14 -12.61 11.87
CA LEU A 35 -6.65 -12.71 13.24
C LEU A 35 -5.85 -11.50 13.73
N VAL A 36 -5.07 -10.87 12.85
CA VAL A 36 -4.24 -9.73 13.23
C VAL A 36 -5.14 -8.52 13.43
N PRO A 37 -5.13 -7.87 14.62
CA PRO A 37 -5.98 -6.70 14.88
C PRO A 37 -5.48 -5.46 14.14
N ASP A 38 -4.17 -5.22 14.13
CA ASP A 38 -3.54 -4.09 13.45
C ASP A 38 -2.68 -4.55 12.27
N LEU A 39 -3.35 -4.69 11.11
CA LEU A 39 -2.70 -5.10 9.87
C LEU A 39 -2.37 -3.87 9.02
N ILE A 40 -1.14 -3.82 8.53
CA ILE A 40 -0.65 -2.82 7.58
C ILE A 40 -0.55 -3.44 6.19
N LEU A 41 -1.28 -2.87 5.23
CA LEU A 41 -1.07 -3.12 3.81
C LEU A 41 0.03 -2.19 3.33
N PHE A 42 1.01 -2.74 2.63
CA PHE A 42 2.15 -1.97 2.14
C PHE A 42 2.30 -2.15 0.63
N ARG A 43 2.41 -1.03 -0.10
CA ARG A 43 2.67 -1.01 -1.55
C ARG A 43 3.48 0.22 -1.96
N THR A 44 4.54 0.03 -2.74
CA THR A 44 5.38 1.12 -3.28
C THR A 44 4.97 1.56 -4.69
N ASP A 45 3.80 1.14 -5.17
CA ASP A 45 3.32 1.43 -6.52
C ASP A 45 1.90 2.01 -6.42
N HIS A 46 1.79 3.23 -5.91
CA HIS A 46 0.51 3.94 -5.76
C HIS A 46 0.03 4.48 -7.12
N ASN A 47 -0.91 3.77 -7.74
CA ASN A 47 -1.52 4.19 -8.98
C ASN A 47 -2.94 3.61 -9.14
N PRO A 48 -3.78 4.13 -10.04
CA PRO A 48 -5.18 3.69 -10.14
C PRO A 48 -5.35 2.27 -10.71
N LYS A 49 -4.29 1.64 -11.23
CA LYS A 49 -4.31 0.23 -11.66
C LYS A 49 -4.06 -0.73 -10.50
N THR A 50 -3.35 -0.31 -9.45
CA THR A 50 -3.09 -1.12 -8.25
C THR A 50 -4.12 -0.83 -7.14
N LEU A 51 -4.56 0.42 -7.03
CA LEU A 51 -5.54 0.90 -6.07
C LEU A 51 -6.91 1.11 -6.73
N VAL A 52 -7.56 0.02 -7.12
CA VAL A 52 -8.82 0.02 -7.88
C VAL A 52 -10.07 0.12 -6.99
N GLU A 53 -11.16 0.66 -7.55
CA GLU A 53 -12.50 0.68 -6.93
C GLU A 53 -13.02 -0.73 -6.60
N LYS A 54 -12.83 -1.68 -7.52
CA LYS A 54 -13.26 -3.07 -7.35
C LYS A 54 -12.19 -4.03 -7.84
N VAL A 55 -11.81 -4.96 -6.97
CA VAL A 55 -10.94 -6.08 -7.34
C VAL A 55 -11.72 -7.19 -8.01
N ASP A 56 -11.03 -7.94 -8.87
CA ASP A 56 -11.58 -9.11 -9.56
C ASP A 56 -11.72 -10.31 -8.62
N PHE A 57 -10.83 -10.39 -7.63
CA PHE A 57 -10.79 -11.47 -6.65
C PHE A 57 -10.52 -10.93 -5.25
N VAL A 58 -11.38 -11.31 -4.30
CA VAL A 58 -11.16 -11.05 -2.88
C VAL A 58 -10.31 -12.18 -2.29
N THR A 59 -9.05 -11.88 -1.99
CA THR A 59 -8.11 -12.86 -1.43
C THR A 59 -8.08 -12.86 0.10
N ALA A 60 -8.47 -11.75 0.72
CA ALA A 60 -8.50 -11.56 2.17
C ALA A 60 -9.65 -10.61 2.59
N PRO A 61 -10.23 -10.80 3.79
CA PRO A 61 -11.32 -9.96 4.28
C PRO A 61 -10.85 -8.52 4.50
N GLY A 62 -11.66 -7.55 4.05
CA GLY A 62 -11.38 -6.12 4.25
C GLY A 62 -12.15 -5.52 5.41
N ARG A 63 -11.64 -5.70 6.63
CA ARG A 63 -12.23 -5.15 7.87
C ARG A 63 -11.79 -3.71 8.11
N ASP A 64 -12.52 -2.98 8.93
CA ASP A 64 -12.06 -1.69 9.45
C ASP A 64 -10.89 -1.90 10.42
N GLY A 65 -10.15 -0.83 10.71
CA GLY A 65 -8.93 -0.93 11.52
C GLY A 65 -7.72 -1.46 10.74
N ARG A 66 -7.66 -1.18 9.44
CA ARG A 66 -6.56 -1.60 8.56
C ARG A 66 -5.80 -0.38 8.06
N TRP A 67 -4.48 -0.44 8.11
CA TRP A 67 -3.63 0.60 7.54
C TRP A 67 -3.32 0.30 6.08
N LEU A 68 -3.20 1.33 5.27
CA LEU A 68 -2.61 1.27 3.94
C LEU A 68 -1.47 2.30 3.90
N LEU A 69 -0.24 1.80 3.86
CA LEU A 69 0.96 2.59 3.65
C LEU A 69 1.38 2.43 2.19
N THR A 70 1.56 3.57 1.53
CA THR A 70 2.09 3.63 0.16
C THR A 70 3.34 4.47 0.08
N ASP A 71 3.95 4.54 -1.10
CA ASP A 71 5.02 5.51 -1.41
C ASP A 71 4.56 6.97 -1.40
N ARG A 72 3.24 7.24 -1.32
CA ARG A 72 2.67 8.61 -1.39
C ARG A 72 1.91 9.05 -0.14
N CYS A 73 1.37 8.11 0.64
CA CYS A 73 0.50 8.45 1.77
C CYS A 73 0.29 7.30 2.75
N LEU A 74 -0.29 7.64 3.89
CA LEU A 74 -0.85 6.72 4.88
C LEU A 74 -2.36 6.91 4.96
N MET A 75 -3.12 5.81 4.86
CA MET A 75 -4.57 5.77 5.03
C MET A 75 -4.99 4.77 6.10
N ARG A 76 -6.13 5.01 6.75
CA ARG A 76 -6.77 4.09 7.69
C ARG A 76 -8.15 3.72 7.18
N ARG A 77 -8.49 2.45 7.26
CA ARG A 77 -9.83 1.96 6.92
C ARG A 77 -10.78 2.15 8.09
N GLU A 78 -11.81 2.95 7.88
CA GLU A 78 -12.83 3.34 8.86
C GLU A 78 -14.20 3.40 8.18
N ASN A 79 -15.25 2.92 8.85
CA ASN A 79 -16.64 2.96 8.37
C ASN A 79 -16.80 2.41 6.94
N GLY A 80 -16.07 1.35 6.62
CA GLY A 80 -16.15 0.74 5.31
C GLY A 80 -15.45 1.50 4.18
N ARG A 81 -14.70 2.58 4.44
CA ARG A 81 -13.88 3.32 3.44
C ARG A 81 -12.46 3.58 3.95
N PHE A 82 -11.57 3.98 3.05
CA PHE A 82 -10.27 4.52 3.47
C PHE A 82 -10.42 6.02 3.76
N ARG A 83 -9.73 6.46 4.81
CA ARG A 83 -9.56 7.86 5.17
C ARG A 83 -8.07 8.20 5.14
N LEU A 84 -7.73 9.33 4.53
CA LEU A 84 -6.37 9.85 4.52
C LEU A 84 -5.94 10.25 5.93
N VAL A 85 -4.79 9.73 6.36
CA VAL A 85 -4.17 10.06 7.64
C VAL A 85 -3.04 11.08 7.45
N SER A 86 -2.19 10.87 6.44
CA SER A 86 -1.15 11.83 6.08
C SER A 86 -0.67 11.65 4.64
N LEU A 87 -0.30 12.76 4.00
CA LEU A 87 0.45 12.80 2.74
C LEU A 87 1.94 12.73 3.02
N HIS A 88 2.69 12.03 2.18
CA HIS A 88 4.15 12.11 2.26
C HIS A 88 4.66 13.45 1.74
N PRO A 89 5.83 13.93 2.20
CA PRO A 89 6.40 15.19 1.74
C PRO A 89 6.48 15.28 0.22
N GLY A 90 6.00 16.38 -0.36
CA GLY A 90 6.00 16.63 -1.81
C GLY A 90 4.70 16.23 -2.53
N GLU A 91 3.80 15.51 -1.88
CA GLU A 91 2.51 15.11 -2.44
C GLU A 91 1.44 16.19 -2.26
N THR A 92 0.57 16.34 -3.27
CA THR A 92 -0.61 17.23 -3.18
C THR A 92 -1.92 16.44 -3.12
N PRO A 93 -2.98 17.00 -2.49
CA PRO A 93 -4.28 16.35 -2.44
C PRO A 93 -4.84 16.00 -3.83
N GLY A 94 -4.71 16.90 -4.80
CA GLY A 94 -5.22 16.71 -6.15
C GLY A 94 -4.51 15.59 -6.90
N GLU A 95 -3.18 15.51 -6.80
CA GLU A 95 -2.40 14.44 -7.43
C GLU A 95 -2.69 13.09 -6.79
N LEU A 96 -2.85 13.04 -5.46
CA LEU A 96 -3.21 11.80 -4.76
C LEU A 96 -4.58 11.29 -5.22
N VAL A 97 -5.58 12.17 -5.32
CA VAL A 97 -6.92 11.81 -5.81
C VAL A 97 -6.84 11.28 -7.25
N ALA A 98 -6.09 11.95 -8.13
CA ALA A 98 -5.90 11.48 -9.51
C ALA A 98 -5.15 10.14 -9.59
N ALA A 99 -4.29 9.84 -8.63
CA ALA A 99 -3.51 8.60 -8.55
C ALA A 99 -4.24 7.45 -7.83
N THR A 100 -5.42 7.70 -7.24
CA THR A 100 -6.20 6.69 -6.51
C THR A 100 -7.43 6.27 -7.32
N GLY A 101 -7.57 4.99 -7.62
CA GLY A 101 -8.67 4.46 -8.42
C GLY A 101 -9.95 4.16 -7.62
N PHE A 102 -9.99 4.51 -6.33
CA PHE A 102 -11.17 4.39 -5.47
C PHE A 102 -11.44 5.67 -4.69
N HIS A 103 -12.68 5.85 -4.24
CA HIS A 103 -13.04 6.97 -3.37
C HIS A 103 -12.54 6.78 -1.93
N PHE A 104 -11.98 7.85 -1.35
CA PHE A 104 -11.53 7.90 0.03
C PHE A 104 -11.90 9.23 0.69
N ASP A 105 -12.02 9.21 2.02
CA ASP A 105 -12.31 10.40 2.81
C ASP A 105 -11.01 11.18 3.08
N MET A 106 -11.06 12.50 2.96
CA MET A 106 -9.90 13.37 3.15
C MET A 106 -10.31 14.58 3.99
N PRO A 107 -9.54 14.96 5.03
CA PRO A 107 -9.78 16.22 5.74
C PRO A 107 -9.50 17.42 4.83
N ASP A 108 -10.12 18.56 5.11
CA ASP A 108 -9.89 19.82 4.37
C ASP A 108 -8.41 20.23 4.38
N GLU A 109 -7.72 19.95 5.49
CA GLU A 109 -6.29 20.18 5.66
C GLU A 109 -5.57 18.85 5.98
N PRO A 110 -5.06 18.14 4.96
CA PRO A 110 -4.27 16.93 5.15
C PRO A 110 -2.95 17.21 5.86
N LYS A 111 -2.63 16.36 6.84
CA LYS A 111 -1.33 16.40 7.51
C LYS A 111 -0.24 15.87 6.59
N ILE A 112 0.96 16.40 6.75
CA ILE A 112 2.17 15.83 6.13
C ILE A 112 2.80 14.82 7.10
N THR A 113 3.25 13.69 6.57
CA THR A 113 4.01 12.68 7.33
C THR A 113 5.29 13.33 7.83
N PRO A 114 5.59 13.28 9.14
CA PRO A 114 6.82 13.84 9.67
C PRO A 114 8.02 13.10 9.07
N PHE A 115 9.10 13.85 8.82
CA PHE A 115 10.38 13.22 8.54
C PHE A 115 10.87 12.47 9.80
N PRO A 116 11.57 11.33 9.63
CA PRO A 116 12.26 10.69 10.74
C PRO A 116 13.28 11.64 11.37
N ASP A 117 13.53 11.48 12.67
CA ASP A 117 14.61 12.20 13.34
C ASP A 117 16.00 11.75 12.84
N ASP A 118 17.02 12.54 13.21
CA ASP A 118 18.40 12.33 12.79
C ASP A 118 18.95 10.98 13.28
N GLU A 119 18.63 10.58 14.53
CA GLU A 119 19.04 9.30 15.10
C GLU A 119 18.49 8.12 14.30
N THR A 120 17.19 8.16 13.95
CA THR A 120 16.57 7.15 13.09
C THR A 120 17.19 7.14 11.71
N CYS A 121 17.46 8.32 11.14
CA CYS A 121 18.10 8.44 9.83
C CYS A 121 19.52 7.85 9.82
N GLU A 122 20.33 8.13 10.85
CA GLU A 122 21.67 7.57 11.01
C GLU A 122 21.61 6.05 11.15
N LEU A 123 20.68 5.52 11.96
CA LEU A 123 20.51 4.08 12.16
C LEU A 123 20.13 3.37 10.85
N VAL A 124 19.15 3.91 10.12
CA VAL A 124 18.66 3.33 8.85
C VAL A 124 19.74 3.36 7.77
N ARG A 125 20.52 4.45 7.68
CA ARG A 125 21.56 4.63 6.66
C ARG A 125 22.90 3.97 7.04
N GLY A 126 23.11 3.68 8.31
CA GLY A 126 24.31 3.02 8.83
C GLY A 126 24.09 1.52 9.06
N ALA A 127 24.02 1.12 10.33
CA ALA A 127 24.01 -0.30 10.74
C ALA A 127 22.92 -1.13 10.04
N VAL A 128 21.70 -0.59 9.89
CA VAL A 128 20.61 -1.31 9.22
C VAL A 128 20.93 -1.50 7.72
N ALA A 129 21.46 -0.49 7.05
CA ALA A 129 21.82 -0.59 5.64
C ALA A 129 22.95 -1.60 5.40
N GLU A 130 23.94 -1.66 6.29
CA GLU A 130 25.04 -2.64 6.24
C GLU A 130 24.53 -4.07 6.39
N GLU A 131 23.69 -4.34 7.40
CA GLU A 131 23.10 -5.66 7.63
C GLU A 131 22.22 -6.10 6.46
N ILE A 132 21.35 -5.21 5.96
CA ILE A 132 20.52 -5.49 4.79
C ILE A 132 21.38 -5.72 3.55
N GLY A 133 22.47 -4.97 3.37
CA GLY A 133 23.36 -5.12 2.22
C GLY A 133 24.12 -6.44 2.18
N ALA A 134 24.46 -7.00 3.35
CA ALA A 134 25.07 -8.33 3.44
C ALA A 134 24.12 -9.44 2.94
N ILE A 135 22.81 -9.29 3.16
CA ILE A 135 21.78 -10.28 2.77
C ILE A 135 21.26 -10.00 1.35
N TYR A 136 21.09 -8.74 0.98
CA TYR A 136 20.47 -8.28 -0.27
C TYR A 136 21.36 -7.30 -1.05
N PRO A 137 22.51 -7.76 -1.60
CA PRO A 137 23.54 -6.88 -2.15
C PRO A 137 23.05 -6.06 -3.36
N ARG A 138 22.17 -6.63 -4.20
CA ARG A 138 21.58 -5.89 -5.33
C ARG A 138 20.69 -4.73 -4.86
N PHE A 139 19.84 -4.98 -3.87
CA PHE A 139 18.98 -3.96 -3.28
C PHE A 139 19.83 -2.83 -2.68
N ALA A 140 20.85 -3.17 -1.89
CA ALA A 140 21.72 -2.18 -1.28
C ALA A 140 22.45 -1.31 -2.32
N SER A 141 23.01 -1.92 -3.36
CA SER A 141 23.70 -1.16 -4.42
C SER A 141 22.80 -0.14 -5.13
N GLN A 142 21.50 -0.42 -5.21
CA GLN A 142 20.53 0.42 -5.92
C GLN A 142 19.89 1.48 -5.02
N PHE A 143 19.67 1.19 -3.74
CA PHE A 143 18.82 2.01 -2.86
C PHE A 143 19.49 2.48 -1.57
N LEU A 144 20.62 1.92 -1.18
CA LEU A 144 21.30 2.22 0.09
C LEU A 144 22.68 2.87 -0.08
N THR A 145 23.24 2.85 -1.29
CA THR A 145 24.51 3.55 -1.57
C THR A 145 24.29 5.06 -1.51
N PRO A 146 25.12 5.82 -0.78
CA PRO A 146 25.07 7.29 -0.83
C PRO A 146 25.28 7.78 -2.27
N GLY A 147 24.39 8.67 -2.73
CA GLY A 147 24.58 9.45 -3.96
C GLY A 147 25.38 10.72 -3.70
#